data_AF-A0A9E4R5E8-F1
#
_entry.id   AF-A0A9E4R5E8-F1
#
_cell.length_a   1.000
_cell.length_b   1.000
_cell.length_c   1.000
_cell.angle_alpha   90.00
_cell.angle_beta   90.00
_cell.angle_gamma   90.00
#
_symmetry.space_group_name_H-M   'P 1'
#
loop_
_entity.id
_entity.type
_entity.pdbx_description
1 polymer ?
#
loop_
_entity_poly.entity_id
_entity_poly.type
_entity_poly.pdbx_seq_one_letter_code
_entity_poly.pdbx_strand_id
1 'polypeptide(L)'
;MRTLGEAVEPPEQDLEALENHLGISFSDRSLLGLAFIHSSYLNENPGLLPESNERLEYLGDALLGLAVADDLYRQYPERREGELTMLRSAIVRGDTLAR
;
A
#
# COMPACT_ATOMS: atom_id res chain seq x y z
N MET A 1 -21.36 23.83 -18.00
CA MET A 1 -22.15 22.66 -17.56
C MET A 1 -21.17 21.50 -17.49
N ARG A 2 -20.50 21.33 -16.32
CA ARG A 2 -19.50 20.26 -16.13
C ARG A 2 -20.23 18.92 -16.07
N THR A 3 -19.84 18.00 -16.93
CA THR A 3 -20.29 16.61 -16.95
C THR A 3 -19.92 15.93 -15.63
N LEU A 4 -20.92 15.37 -14.97
CA LEU A 4 -20.75 14.36 -13.93
C LEU A 4 -20.28 13.08 -14.63
N GLY A 5 -19.16 12.49 -14.20
CA GLY A 5 -18.85 11.09 -14.53
C GLY A 5 -17.57 10.79 -15.31
N GLU A 6 -16.55 11.66 -15.31
CA GLU A 6 -15.20 11.16 -15.58
C GLU A 6 -14.62 10.66 -14.25
N ALA A 7 -14.53 9.34 -14.10
CA ALA A 7 -13.76 8.74 -13.03
C ALA A 7 -12.37 9.37 -13.04
N VAL A 8 -11.93 9.89 -11.89
CA VAL A 8 -10.57 10.40 -11.76
C VAL A 8 -9.66 9.19 -11.67
N GLU A 9 -9.31 8.64 -12.82
CA GLU A 9 -8.25 7.66 -12.92
C GLU A 9 -6.91 8.40 -12.85
N PRO A 10 -5.95 7.93 -12.04
CA PRO A 10 -4.60 8.48 -12.07
C PRO A 10 -4.05 8.42 -13.50
N PRO A 11 -3.24 9.40 -13.93
CA PRO A 11 -2.77 9.46 -15.32
C PRO A 11 -2.05 8.17 -15.70
N GLU A 12 -2.49 7.47 -16.75
CA GLU A 12 -1.93 6.17 -17.16
C GLU A 12 -0.40 6.21 -17.36
N GLN A 13 0.12 7.36 -17.81
CA GLN A 13 1.55 7.59 -18.03
C GLN A 13 2.37 7.56 -16.73
N ASP A 14 1.80 8.03 -15.61
CA ASP A 14 2.48 8.05 -14.32
C ASP A 14 2.55 6.63 -13.71
N LEU A 15 1.50 5.83 -13.91
CA LEU A 15 1.48 4.44 -13.45
C LEU A 15 2.46 3.56 -14.22
N GLU A 16 2.55 3.72 -15.54
CA GLU A 16 3.50 2.98 -16.36
C GLU A 16 4.95 3.36 -16.02
N ALA A 17 5.22 4.64 -15.76
CA ALA A 17 6.53 5.09 -15.30
C ALA A 17 6.90 4.45 -13.95
N LEU A 18 5.94 4.35 -13.03
CA LEU A 18 6.13 3.72 -11.72
C LEU A 18 6.40 2.21 -11.84
N GLU A 19 5.61 1.49 -12.62
CA GLU A 19 5.82 0.06 -12.89
C GLU A 19 7.22 -0.21 -13.45
N ASN A 20 7.65 0.60 -14.43
CA ASN A 20 8.99 0.51 -15.00
C ASN A 20 10.09 0.82 -13.97
N HIS A 21 9.87 1.81 -13.10
CA HIS A 21 10.82 2.17 -12.05
C HIS A 21 10.97 1.05 -11.00
N LEU A 22 9.85 0.43 -10.61
CA LEU A 22 9.83 -0.67 -9.64
C LEU A 22 10.23 -2.02 -10.26
N GLY A 23 10.27 -2.13 -11.59
CA GLY A 23 10.53 -3.39 -12.30
C GLY A 23 9.43 -4.44 -12.10
N ILE A 24 8.19 -3.99 -11.87
CA ILE A 24 7.02 -4.84 -11.64
C ILE A 24 5.94 -4.52 -12.66
N SER A 25 5.19 -5.54 -13.07
CA SER A 25 4.02 -5.38 -13.93
C SER A 25 2.77 -5.89 -13.22
N PHE A 26 1.73 -5.06 -13.12
CA PHE A 26 0.44 -5.46 -12.59
C PHE A 26 -0.40 -6.14 -13.68
N SER A 27 -0.87 -7.35 -13.40
CA SER A 27 -1.87 -8.03 -14.24
C SER A 27 -3.20 -7.28 -14.26
N ASP A 28 -3.52 -6.58 -13.17
CA ASP A 28 -4.68 -5.72 -13.02
C ASP A 28 -4.23 -4.34 -12.55
N ARG A 29 -4.17 -3.39 -13.49
CA ARG A 29 -3.75 -2.00 -13.22
C ARG A 29 -4.77 -1.21 -12.40
N SER A 30 -6.02 -1.67 -12.29
CA SER A 30 -7.01 -1.00 -11.43
C SER A 30 -6.61 -1.07 -9.95
N LEU A 31 -5.91 -2.13 -9.54
CA LEU A 31 -5.36 -2.26 -8.19
C LEU A 31 -4.24 -1.25 -7.92
N LEU A 32 -3.40 -1.01 -8.93
CA LEU A 32 -2.34 0.00 -8.84
C LEU A 32 -2.95 1.41 -8.73
N GLY A 33 -3.95 1.72 -9.54
CA GLY A 33 -4.69 2.98 -9.43
C GLY A 33 -5.36 3.13 -8.06
N LEU A 34 -6.02 2.06 -7.57
CA LEU A 34 -6.68 2.05 -6.27
C LEU A 34 -5.71 2.31 -5.11
N ALA A 35 -4.48 1.80 -5.19
CA ALA A 35 -3.46 2.01 -4.15
C ALA A 35 -3.17 3.50 -3.87
N PHE A 36 -3.42 4.39 -4.84
CA PHE A 36 -3.22 5.84 -4.71
C PHE A 36 -4.48 6.63 -4.28
N ILE A 37 -5.63 5.97 -4.07
CA ILE A 37 -6.86 6.65 -3.66
C ILE A 37 -6.95 6.66 -2.12
N HIS A 38 -6.57 7.78 -1.50
CA HIS A 38 -6.71 7.95 -0.05
C HIS A 38 -8.16 8.31 0.36
N SER A 39 -8.59 7.91 1.56
CA SER A 39 -9.94 8.17 2.06
C SER A 39 -10.28 9.66 2.17
N SER A 40 -9.30 10.54 2.44
CA SER A 40 -9.50 12.01 2.41
C SER A 40 -10.00 12.49 1.04
N TYR A 41 -9.49 11.92 -0.05
CA TYR A 41 -9.92 12.31 -1.39
C TYR A 41 -11.40 11.97 -1.64
N LEU A 42 -11.87 10.82 -1.15
CA LEU A 42 -13.28 10.44 -1.22
C LEU A 42 -14.17 11.34 -0.38
N ASN A 43 -13.70 11.71 0.82
CA ASN A 43 -14.43 12.59 1.73
C ASN A 43 -14.60 14.00 1.14
N GLU A 44 -13.61 14.49 0.40
CA GLU A 44 -13.65 15.78 -0.30
C GLU A 44 -14.43 15.72 -1.61
N ASN A 45 -14.54 14.54 -2.22
CA ASN A 45 -15.17 14.33 -3.53
C ASN A 45 -16.22 13.19 -3.51
N PRO A 46 -17.33 13.38 -2.77
CA PRO A 46 -18.32 12.34 -2.58
C PRO A 46 -18.95 11.89 -3.91
N GLY A 47 -18.96 10.58 -4.14
CA GLY A 47 -19.58 9.96 -5.32
C GLY A 47 -18.73 9.93 -6.59
N LEU A 48 -17.48 10.44 -6.57
CA LEU A 48 -16.58 10.34 -7.73
C LEU A 48 -15.94 8.95 -7.89
N LEU A 49 -15.61 8.30 -6.79
CA LEU A 49 -14.96 6.99 -6.78
C LEU A 49 -15.63 6.08 -5.74
N PRO A 50 -15.66 4.76 -5.98
CA PRO A 50 -16.42 3.83 -5.16
C PRO A 50 -15.72 3.43 -3.86
N GLU A 51 -14.38 3.41 -3.81
CA GLU A 51 -13.61 2.93 -2.67
C GLU A 51 -12.21 3.56 -2.58
N SER A 52 -11.63 3.49 -1.38
CA SER A 52 -10.28 3.94 -1.02
C SER A 52 -9.32 2.76 -0.98
N ASN A 53 -8.04 3.04 -0.83
CA ASN A 53 -6.99 2.04 -0.64
C ASN A 53 -7.03 1.32 0.73
N GLU A 54 -7.93 1.66 1.65
CA GLU A 54 -7.91 1.15 3.05
C GLU A 54 -7.96 -0.38 3.14
N ARG A 55 -8.66 -1.04 2.22
CA ARG A 55 -8.70 -2.51 2.15
C ARG A 55 -7.40 -3.12 1.64
N LEU A 56 -6.74 -2.45 0.68
CA LEU A 56 -5.42 -2.84 0.19
C LEU A 56 -4.36 -2.62 1.27
N GLU A 57 -4.43 -1.49 1.99
CA GLU A 57 -3.58 -1.19 3.14
C GLU A 57 -3.70 -2.27 4.21
N TYR A 58 -4.92 -2.63 4.62
CA TYR A 58 -5.16 -3.70 5.59
C TYR A 58 -4.50 -5.04 5.18
N LEU A 59 -4.62 -5.42 3.90
CA LEU A 59 -4.00 -6.63 3.39
C LEU A 59 -2.47 -6.51 3.32
N GLY A 60 -1.97 -5.35 2.87
CA GLY A 60 -0.54 -5.05 2.76
C GLY A 60 0.16 -5.10 4.11
N ASP A 61 -0.45 -4.55 5.15
CA ASP A 61 0.08 -4.56 6.53
C ASP A 61 0.26 -5.99 7.07
N ALA A 62 -0.73 -6.85 6.83
CA ALA A 62 -0.65 -8.26 7.23
C ALA A 62 0.47 -9.00 6.48
N LEU A 63 0.59 -8.78 5.16
CA LEU A 63 1.63 -9.41 4.33
C LEU A 63 3.04 -8.91 4.69
N LEU A 64 3.20 -7.60 4.87
CA LEU A 64 4.46 -7.00 5.29
C LEU A 64 4.87 -7.49 6.68
N GLY A 65 3.92 -7.53 7.62
CA GLY A 65 4.14 -8.07 8.96
C GLY A 65 4.60 -9.53 8.94
N LEU A 66 4.04 -10.36 8.06
CA LEU A 66 4.47 -11.74 7.87
C LEU A 66 5.89 -11.83 7.29
N ALA A 67 6.17 -11.09 6.22
CA ALA A 67 7.48 -11.12 5.56
C ALA A 67 8.61 -10.69 6.52
N VAL A 68 8.39 -9.62 7.29
CA VAL A 68 9.34 -9.15 8.30
C VAL A 68 9.47 -10.15 9.45
N ALA A 69 8.38 -10.79 9.88
CA ALA A 69 8.45 -11.82 10.91
C ALA A 69 9.27 -13.05 10.46
N ASP A 70 9.09 -13.51 9.22
CA ASP A 70 9.85 -14.62 8.65
C ASP A 70 11.35 -14.29 8.54
N ASP A 71 11.69 -13.09 8.06
CA ASP A 71 13.09 -12.65 7.97
C ASP A 71 13.75 -12.56 9.36
N LEU A 72 13.09 -11.91 10.33
CA LEU A 72 13.59 -11.78 11.70
C LEU A 72 13.75 -13.15 12.39
N TYR A 73 12.81 -14.07 12.17
CA TYR A 73 12.88 -15.43 12.72
C TYR A 73 14.12 -16.18 12.22
N ARG A 74 14.42 -16.07 10.92
CA ARG A 74 15.59 -16.74 10.32
C ARG A 74 16.91 -16.05 10.67
N GLN A 75 16.91 -14.72 10.72
CA GLN A 75 18.12 -13.93 10.97
C GLN A 75 18.56 -13.94 12.44
N TYR A 76 17.62 -14.08 13.38
CA TYR A 76 17.91 -14.02 14.82
C TYR A 76 17.36 -15.23 15.60
N PRO A 77 17.87 -16.45 15.35
CA PRO A 77 17.34 -17.68 15.97
C PRO A 77 17.48 -17.73 17.50
N GLU A 78 18.41 -16.96 18.07
CA GLU A 78 18.68 -16.91 19.52
C GLU A 78 17.82 -15.90 20.28
N ARG A 79 17.08 -15.02 19.58
CA ARG A 79 16.26 -13.98 20.22
C ARG A 79 14.93 -14.53 20.68
N ARG A 80 14.42 -14.01 21.79
CA ARG A 80 13.09 -14.38 22.31
C ARG A 80 11.98 -13.73 21.50
N GLU A 81 10.80 -14.36 21.52
CA GLU A 81 9.60 -13.86 20.81
C GLU A 81 9.34 -12.36 21.07
N GLY A 82 9.39 -11.90 22.32
CA GLY A 82 9.14 -10.49 22.65
C GLY A 82 10.13 -9.52 22.00
N GLU A 83 11.39 -9.92 21.83
CA GLU A 83 12.40 -9.10 21.14
C GLU A 83 12.13 -9.03 19.63
N LEU A 84 11.74 -10.16 19.03
CA LEU A 84 11.35 -10.23 17.62
C LEU A 84 10.09 -9.40 17.36
N THR A 85 9.11 -9.45 18.27
CA THR A 85 7.89 -8.64 18.19
C THR A 85 8.18 -7.14 18.30
N MET A 86 9.10 -6.73 19.18
CA MET A 86 9.55 -5.33 19.25
C MET A 86 10.25 -4.88 17.97
N LEU A 87 11.16 -5.68 17.43
CA LEU A 87 11.87 -5.39 16.18
C LEU A 87 10.91 -5.28 15.00
N ARG A 88 10.01 -6.26 14.83
CA ARG A 88 8.99 -6.25 13.78
C ARG A 88 8.19 -4.96 13.85
N SER A 89 7.71 -4.62 15.05
CA SER A 89 6.91 -3.42 15.28
C SER A 89 7.69 -2.13 15.02
N ALA A 90 9.02 -2.11 15.13
CA ALA A 90 9.83 -0.93 14.79
C ALA A 90 10.01 -0.78 13.27
N ILE A 91 10.13 -1.90 12.56
CA ILE A 91 10.34 -1.94 11.10
C ILE A 91 9.06 -1.58 10.35
N VAL A 92 7.91 -2.11 10.74
CA VAL A 92 6.64 -1.95 9.99
C VAL A 92 5.83 -0.70 10.40
N ARG A 93 6.44 0.26 11.10
CA ARG A 93 5.76 1.52 11.50
C ARG A 93 5.72 2.51 10.34
N GLY A 94 4.65 3.29 10.28
CA GLY A 94 4.44 4.33 9.25
C GLY A 94 5.65 5.25 9.04
N ASP A 95 6.29 5.72 10.10
CA ASP A 95 7.49 6.58 10.01
C ASP A 95 8.68 5.90 9.30
N THR A 96 8.79 4.57 9.41
CA THR A 96 9.84 3.79 8.74
C THR A 96 9.48 3.53 7.29
N LEU A 97 8.19 3.28 7.01
CA LEU A 97 7.70 3.00 5.66
C LEU A 97 7.57 4.26 4.79
N ALA A 98 7.45 5.45 5.39
CA ALA A 98 7.33 6.72 4.68
C ALA A 98 8.69 7.40 4.35
N ARG A 99 9.82 6.75 4.65
CA ARG A 99 11.17 7.26 4.41
C ARG A 99 11.78 6.71 3.12
#